data_AF-A0A949NAU3-F1
#
_entry.id   AF-A0A949NAU3-F1
#
_cell.length_a   1.000
_cell.length_b   1.000
_cell.length_c   1.000
_cell.angle_alpha   90.00
_cell.angle_beta   90.00
_cell.angle_gamma   90.00
#
_symmetry.space_group_name_H-M   'P 1'
#
loop_
_entity.id
_entity.type
_entity.pdbx_description
1 polymer ?
#
loop_
_entity_poly.entity_id
_entity_poly.type
_entity_poly.pdbx_seq_one_letter_code
_entity_poly.pdbx_strand_id
1 'polypeptide(L)'
;MAAREVITLNETTPQLEAPQAGDSYEMPRDVNITGNLTVTGSFPATEGSAILSTGEAGGTKYLREDGDNSCSWQAIAGGGLTVLFKSANYTASAGEFIVCDSSGGAFTVTLPVGPSATDQVFVVDGVGSCGTNTVTVARNGETILGDAEDFELDQDFGQANFAYGGADWQHALSGTPDIVNANDFIYGYRGVIDFTGTSESAIRNHEGQLITMTNGSANTYTIPAEASVNYDIGTKIDVMQKGTGQTTIALTTDSLLGNVKIDAQYDVVTVVKTASAEWVVLGGVV
;
A
#
# COMPACT_ATOMS: atom_id res chain seq x y z
N MET A 1 26.81 -61.84 40.98
CA MET A 1 26.70 -61.07 39.72
C MET A 1 25.33 -60.45 39.77
N ALA A 2 25.29 -59.13 39.84
CA ALA A 2 24.10 -58.33 40.09
C ALA A 2 23.01 -58.53 39.03
N ALA A 3 21.79 -58.54 39.52
CA ALA A 3 20.55 -58.89 38.85
C ALA A 3 19.85 -57.64 38.28
N ARG A 4 19.61 -57.68 36.98
CA ARG A 4 18.90 -56.67 36.20
C ARG A 4 17.37 -56.74 36.43
N GLU A 5 16.77 -55.77 37.15
CA GLU A 5 15.33 -55.37 37.07
C GLU A 5 14.80 -54.98 35.66
N VAL A 6 13.87 -55.76 35.09
CA VAL A 6 13.04 -55.32 33.97
C VAL A 6 11.60 -55.13 34.44
N ILE A 7 11.07 -53.93 34.18
CA ILE A 7 9.68 -53.52 34.38
C ILE A 7 8.73 -54.58 33.79
N THR A 8 8.05 -55.29 34.68
CA THR A 8 6.94 -56.24 34.49
C THR A 8 6.69 -56.71 33.05
N LEU A 9 7.46 -57.71 32.62
CA LEU A 9 7.02 -58.63 31.58
C LEU A 9 6.66 -59.95 32.25
N ASN A 10 5.50 -60.50 31.86
CA ASN A 10 4.97 -61.76 32.35
C ASN A 10 5.92 -62.91 31.98
N GLU A 11 6.92 -63.14 32.81
CA GLU A 11 7.85 -64.26 32.73
C GLU A 11 7.59 -65.19 33.92
N THR A 12 7.47 -66.48 33.64
CA THR A 12 7.10 -67.53 34.60
C THR A 12 8.17 -67.82 35.68
N THR A 13 9.20 -66.97 35.79
CA THR A 13 10.25 -67.08 36.80
C THR A 13 10.66 -65.68 37.30
N PRO A 14 10.25 -65.26 38.51
CA PRO A 14 10.64 -63.97 39.08
C PRO A 14 12.09 -63.98 39.58
N GLN A 15 12.75 -62.82 39.52
CA GLN A 15 14.15 -62.63 39.94
C GLN A 15 14.35 -62.65 41.46
N LEU A 16 15.58 -63.00 41.88
CA LEU A 16 15.99 -63.23 43.28
C LEU A 16 16.85 -62.11 43.91
N GLU A 17 17.31 -61.08 43.18
CA GLU A 17 18.05 -59.93 43.74
C GLU A 17 17.66 -58.59 43.09
N ALA A 18 17.82 -57.50 43.84
CA ALA A 18 17.43 -56.14 43.45
C ALA A 18 18.44 -55.48 42.47
N PRO A 19 17.98 -54.59 41.57
CA PRO A 19 18.79 -53.90 40.56
C PRO A 19 19.96 -53.11 41.16
N GLN A 20 21.10 -53.12 40.47
CA GLN A 20 22.31 -52.43 40.90
C GLN A 20 22.71 -51.30 39.94
N ALA A 21 23.42 -50.30 40.46
CA ALA A 21 23.95 -49.22 39.63
C ALA A 21 24.90 -49.77 38.55
N GLY A 22 24.65 -49.42 37.28
CA GLY A 22 25.48 -49.83 36.13
C GLY A 22 24.94 -51.02 35.32
N ASP A 23 23.87 -51.65 35.78
CA ASP A 23 23.14 -52.64 34.99
C ASP A 23 22.59 -51.99 33.70
N SER A 24 22.76 -52.66 32.55
CA SER A 24 22.08 -52.28 31.29
C SER A 24 20.77 -53.06 31.18
N TYR A 25 19.81 -52.57 30.42
CA TYR A 25 18.52 -53.24 30.31
C TYR A 25 18.13 -53.23 28.86
N GLU A 26 17.99 -54.42 28.29
CA GLU A 26 17.56 -54.58 26.91
C GLU A 26 16.09 -54.98 26.94
N MET A 27 15.23 -54.18 26.29
CA MET A 27 13.81 -54.47 26.19
C MET A 27 13.59 -55.20 24.85
N PRO A 28 13.38 -56.54 24.85
CA PRO A 28 13.41 -57.34 23.63
C PRO A 28 12.14 -57.20 22.76
N ARG A 29 11.24 -56.30 23.12
CA ARG A 29 9.94 -56.09 22.48
C ARG A 29 9.52 -54.64 22.58
N ASP A 30 8.55 -54.26 21.75
CA ASP A 30 7.90 -52.95 21.84
C ASP A 30 7.26 -52.77 23.23
N VAL A 31 7.54 -51.63 23.86
CA VAL A 31 7.01 -51.27 25.18
C VAL A 31 6.08 -50.06 25.02
N ASN A 32 4.81 -50.25 25.38
CA ASN A 32 3.87 -49.14 25.49
C ASN A 32 3.98 -48.51 26.88
N ILE A 33 4.37 -47.25 26.93
CA ILE A 33 4.43 -46.48 28.17
C ILE A 33 3.13 -45.68 28.30
N THR A 34 2.32 -46.00 29.32
CA THR A 34 1.00 -45.39 29.57
C THR A 34 1.06 -44.18 30.50
N GLY A 35 2.24 -43.85 31.03
CA GLY A 35 2.50 -42.69 31.89
C GLY A 35 3.74 -41.91 31.45
N ASN A 36 4.30 -41.12 32.36
CA ASN A 36 5.50 -40.33 32.07
C ASN A 36 6.76 -41.21 32.11
N LEU A 37 7.62 -41.10 31.10
CA LEU A 37 8.98 -41.65 31.11
C LEU A 37 9.98 -40.55 31.46
N THR A 38 10.78 -40.75 32.51
CA THR A 38 11.92 -39.88 32.82
C THR A 38 13.21 -40.64 32.53
N VAL A 39 13.99 -40.18 31.55
CA VAL A 39 15.30 -40.74 31.22
C VAL A 39 16.38 -39.76 31.64
N THR A 40 17.30 -40.19 32.49
CA THR A 40 18.49 -39.43 32.87
C THR A 40 19.69 -39.95 32.07
N GLY A 41 20.04 -39.29 30.97
CA GLY A 41 21.12 -39.71 30.06
C GLY A 41 21.12 -38.95 28.74
N SER A 42 22.06 -39.28 27.83
CA SER A 42 22.05 -38.76 26.46
C SER A 42 21.19 -39.65 25.59
N PHE A 43 20.23 -39.07 24.89
CA PHE A 43 19.64 -39.71 23.73
C PHE A 43 20.63 -39.62 22.56
N PRO A 44 20.68 -40.62 21.66
CA PRO A 44 21.32 -40.41 20.36
C PRO A 44 20.60 -39.26 19.65
N ALA A 45 21.36 -38.46 18.88
CA ALA A 45 20.81 -37.33 18.13
C ALA A 45 19.54 -37.77 17.41
N THR A 46 18.41 -37.26 17.88
CA THR A 46 17.10 -37.68 17.41
C THR A 46 16.81 -36.81 16.19
N GLU A 47 16.90 -37.37 14.99
CA GLU A 47 16.57 -36.63 13.77
C GLU A 47 15.08 -36.24 13.80
N GLY A 48 14.72 -35.09 13.23
CA GLY A 48 13.38 -34.49 13.36
C GLY A 48 12.21 -35.36 12.88
N SER A 49 12.46 -36.46 12.15
CA SER A 49 11.47 -37.46 11.75
C SER A 49 10.98 -38.35 12.91
N ALA A 50 11.75 -38.46 13.99
CA ALA A 50 11.39 -39.24 15.18
C ALA A 50 10.54 -38.45 16.21
N ILE A 51 10.33 -37.15 15.99
CA ILE A 51 9.45 -36.31 16.81
C ILE A 51 8.12 -36.13 16.05
N LEU A 52 7.06 -36.79 16.48
CA LEU A 52 5.74 -36.70 15.85
C LEU A 52 4.96 -35.50 16.40
N SER A 53 4.37 -34.67 15.54
CA SER A 53 3.35 -33.68 15.91
C SER A 53 1.99 -34.38 16.09
N THR A 54 1.83 -35.14 17.18
CA THR A 54 0.57 -35.87 17.41
C THR A 54 -0.58 -34.91 17.71
N GLY A 55 -1.75 -35.15 17.09
CA GLY A 55 -3.02 -34.47 17.40
C GLY A 55 -3.38 -33.24 16.55
N GLU A 56 -2.55 -32.84 15.59
CA GLU A 56 -2.69 -31.57 14.89
C GLU A 56 -2.91 -31.77 13.38
N ALA A 57 -3.96 -31.17 12.82
CA ALA A 57 -4.30 -31.29 11.40
C ALA A 57 -4.15 -29.95 10.66
N GLY A 58 -3.79 -30.01 9.37
CA GLY A 58 -4.05 -28.95 8.40
C GLY A 58 -2.95 -27.92 8.12
N GLY A 59 -1.74 -28.05 8.69
CA GLY A 59 -0.67 -27.08 8.43
C GLY A 59 0.74 -27.66 8.46
N THR A 60 1.66 -26.97 7.77
CA THR A 60 3.10 -27.19 7.91
C THR A 60 3.57 -26.55 9.22
N LYS A 61 4.33 -27.29 10.03
CA LYS A 61 4.91 -26.81 11.30
C LYS A 61 6.43 -26.93 11.24
N TYR A 62 7.13 -26.15 12.06
CA TYR A 62 8.57 -26.30 12.27
C TYR A 62 8.87 -26.41 13.76
N LEU A 63 9.96 -27.10 14.10
CA LEU A 63 10.44 -27.25 15.47
C LEU A 63 11.40 -26.08 15.77
N ARG A 64 11.20 -25.35 16.87
CA ARG A 64 12.08 -24.26 17.31
C ARG A 64 12.22 -24.19 18.82
N GLU A 65 13.28 -23.53 19.28
CA GLU A 65 13.45 -23.11 20.67
C GLU A 65 12.31 -22.18 21.12
N ASP A 66 11.82 -22.38 22.34
CA ASP A 66 10.67 -21.66 22.92
C ASP A 66 10.93 -21.08 24.32
N GLY A 67 12.19 -21.09 24.77
CA GLY A 67 12.63 -20.31 25.93
C GLY A 67 12.49 -21.00 27.28
N ASP A 68 12.12 -22.28 27.31
CA ASP A 68 12.09 -23.11 28.53
C ASP A 68 13.12 -24.26 28.52
N ASN A 69 14.16 -24.11 27.69
CA ASN A 69 15.15 -25.13 27.36
C ASN A 69 14.57 -26.36 26.63
N SER A 70 13.40 -26.23 26.00
CA SER A 70 12.84 -27.24 25.09
C SER A 70 12.67 -26.71 23.66
N CYS A 71 12.02 -27.53 22.83
CA CYS A 71 11.54 -27.14 21.52
C CYS A 71 10.06 -27.50 21.40
N SER A 72 9.28 -26.64 20.76
CA SER A 72 7.87 -26.91 20.44
C SER A 72 7.59 -26.81 18.94
N TRP A 73 6.59 -27.57 18.48
CA TRP A 73 6.04 -27.45 17.13
C TRP A 73 5.29 -26.13 17.02
N GLN A 74 5.86 -25.20 16.27
CA GLN A 74 5.26 -23.91 16.03
C GLN A 74 4.58 -23.91 14.66
N ALA A 75 3.44 -23.22 14.57
CA ALA A 75 2.83 -22.92 13.28
C ALA A 75 3.80 -22.06 12.48
N ILE A 76 3.82 -22.25 11.15
CA ILE A 76 4.42 -21.24 10.27
C ILE A 76 3.63 -19.95 10.48
N ALA A 77 4.31 -18.88 10.86
CA ALA A 77 3.73 -17.55 10.74
C ALA A 77 3.42 -17.36 9.25
N GLY A 78 2.13 -17.36 8.89
CA GLY A 78 1.71 -17.21 7.52
C GLY A 78 2.34 -15.95 6.93
N GLY A 79 3.30 -16.13 6.02
CA GLY A 79 3.91 -15.06 5.27
C GLY A 79 3.28 -15.06 3.88
N GLY A 80 2.39 -14.12 3.63
CA GLY A 80 1.73 -13.96 2.34
C GLY A 80 0.42 -13.21 2.45
N LEU A 81 0.01 -12.59 1.36
CA LEU A 81 -1.28 -11.90 1.30
C LEU A 81 -2.42 -12.90 1.14
N THR A 82 -3.55 -12.66 1.80
CA THR A 82 -4.80 -13.43 1.62
C THR A 82 -5.60 -12.83 0.47
N VAL A 83 -5.69 -13.55 -0.65
CA VAL A 83 -6.41 -13.07 -1.85
C VAL A 83 -7.94 -13.25 -1.68
N LEU A 84 -8.70 -12.17 -1.85
CA LEU A 84 -10.16 -12.13 -1.72
C LEU A 84 -10.80 -11.39 -2.91
N PHE A 85 -11.89 -11.92 -3.46
CA PHE A 85 -12.66 -11.27 -4.52
C PHE A 85 -13.88 -10.56 -3.92
N LYS A 86 -14.12 -9.30 -4.28
CA LYS A 86 -15.21 -8.47 -3.74
C LYS A 86 -15.92 -7.68 -4.83
N SER A 87 -17.25 -7.66 -4.76
CA SER A 87 -18.13 -6.90 -5.66
C SER A 87 -19.13 -6.01 -4.92
N ALA A 88 -18.88 -5.77 -3.63
CA ALA A 88 -19.71 -4.97 -2.74
C ALA A 88 -18.87 -4.47 -1.57
N ASN A 89 -19.45 -3.58 -0.76
CA ASN A 89 -18.78 -2.99 0.39
C ASN A 89 -18.08 -4.03 1.27
N TYR A 90 -16.84 -3.76 1.64
CA TYR A 90 -16.02 -4.69 2.42
C TYR A 90 -15.05 -3.95 3.34
N THR A 91 -14.89 -4.44 4.57
CA THR A 91 -13.86 -3.96 5.51
C THR A 91 -12.67 -4.91 5.47
N ALA A 92 -11.52 -4.39 5.06
CA ALA A 92 -10.28 -5.12 4.92
C ALA A 92 -9.65 -5.46 6.28
N SER A 93 -8.92 -6.57 6.32
CA SER A 93 -8.00 -6.92 7.41
C SER A 93 -6.55 -6.77 6.95
N ALA A 94 -5.62 -6.62 7.90
CA ALA A 94 -4.19 -6.58 7.59
C ALA A 94 -3.75 -7.88 6.89
N GLY A 95 -2.92 -7.74 5.86
CA GLY A 95 -2.41 -8.85 5.04
C GLY A 95 -3.37 -9.31 3.94
N GLU A 96 -4.40 -8.55 3.58
CA GLU A 96 -5.32 -8.93 2.51
C GLU A 96 -4.90 -8.36 1.13
N PHE A 97 -5.18 -9.13 0.08
CA PHE A 97 -5.14 -8.73 -1.32
C PHE A 97 -6.57 -8.79 -1.86
N ILE A 98 -7.18 -7.63 -2.04
CA ILE A 98 -8.56 -7.47 -2.45
C ILE A 98 -8.61 -7.25 -3.96
N VAL A 99 -9.25 -8.19 -4.65
CA VAL A 99 -9.55 -8.13 -6.08
C VAL A 99 -11.00 -7.65 -6.24
N CYS A 100 -11.15 -6.43 -6.73
CA CYS A 100 -12.43 -5.77 -6.89
C CYS A 100 -13.08 -6.10 -8.24
N ASP A 101 -14.40 -6.27 -8.22
CA ASP A 101 -15.26 -6.33 -9.40
C ASP A 101 -16.38 -5.30 -9.24
N SER A 102 -16.19 -4.11 -9.79
CA SER A 102 -17.19 -3.03 -9.76
C SER A 102 -18.10 -3.03 -11.00
N SER A 103 -18.15 -4.12 -11.78
CA SER A 103 -19.03 -4.20 -12.97
C SER A 103 -20.52 -4.04 -12.62
N GLY A 104 -20.93 -4.36 -11.39
CA GLY A 104 -22.28 -4.17 -10.86
C GLY A 104 -22.57 -2.79 -10.27
N GLY A 105 -21.57 -1.91 -10.15
CA GLY A 105 -21.68 -0.58 -9.56
C GLY A 105 -20.51 -0.24 -8.63
N ALA A 106 -20.36 1.06 -8.33
CA ALA A 106 -19.37 1.56 -7.39
C ALA A 106 -19.62 1.02 -5.97
N PHE A 107 -18.55 0.78 -5.22
CA PHE A 107 -18.62 0.32 -3.83
C PHE A 107 -17.38 0.74 -3.04
N THR A 108 -17.41 0.54 -1.72
CA THR A 108 -16.36 0.97 -0.81
C THR A 108 -15.58 -0.20 -0.20
N VAL A 109 -14.26 -0.17 -0.30
CA VAL A 109 -13.35 -1.00 0.49
C VAL A 109 -12.83 -0.15 1.66
N THR A 110 -13.15 -0.52 2.89
CA THR A 110 -12.71 0.20 4.09
C THR A 110 -11.42 -0.40 4.63
N LEU A 111 -10.36 0.39 4.80
CA LEU A 111 -9.09 -0.06 5.39
C LEU A 111 -9.27 -0.53 6.85
N PRO A 112 -8.32 -1.32 7.41
CA PRO A 112 -8.38 -1.78 8.79
C PRO A 112 -8.47 -0.61 9.79
N VAL A 113 -9.27 -0.79 10.84
CA VAL A 113 -9.31 0.14 11.98
C VAL A 113 -8.13 -0.16 12.91
N GLY A 114 -7.45 0.87 13.41
CA GLY A 114 -6.31 0.73 14.31
C GLY A 114 -5.17 -0.15 13.77
N PRO A 115 -4.69 0.09 12.54
CA PRO A 115 -3.58 -0.67 11.97
C PRO A 115 -2.30 -0.52 12.80
N SER A 116 -1.47 -1.57 12.79
CA SER A 116 -0.13 -1.58 13.35
C SER A 116 0.91 -1.25 12.29
N ALA A 117 2.04 -0.66 12.69
CA ALA A 117 3.13 -0.41 11.76
C ALA A 117 3.51 -1.71 11.03
N THR A 118 3.73 -1.62 9.71
CA THR A 118 3.96 -2.73 8.77
C THR A 118 2.72 -3.50 8.29
N ASP A 119 1.52 -3.18 8.77
CA ASP A 119 0.29 -3.73 8.19
C ASP A 119 0.16 -3.32 6.71
N GLN A 120 -0.31 -4.26 5.89
CA GLN A 120 -0.47 -4.04 4.44
C GLN A 120 -1.85 -4.45 3.96
N VAL A 121 -2.40 -3.71 3.00
CA VAL A 121 -3.59 -4.08 2.25
C VAL A 121 -3.36 -3.75 0.78
N PHE A 122 -3.63 -4.70 -0.10
CA PHE A 122 -3.58 -4.49 -1.54
C PHE A 122 -5.00 -4.42 -2.08
N VAL A 123 -5.28 -3.46 -2.95
CA VAL A 123 -6.57 -3.32 -3.63
C VAL A 123 -6.32 -3.19 -5.12
N VAL A 124 -6.92 -4.06 -5.93
CA VAL A 124 -6.82 -4.04 -7.40
C VAL A 124 -8.20 -4.04 -8.03
N ASP A 125 -8.32 -3.41 -9.19
CA ASP A 125 -9.43 -3.64 -10.11
C ASP A 125 -9.15 -4.92 -10.91
N GLY A 126 -9.85 -6.01 -10.57
CA GLY A 126 -9.63 -7.31 -11.20
C GLY A 126 -10.27 -7.46 -12.58
N VAL A 127 -11.22 -6.59 -12.93
CA VAL A 127 -12.07 -6.76 -14.11
C VAL A 127 -11.96 -5.60 -15.11
N GLY A 128 -11.36 -4.48 -14.72
CA GLY A 128 -11.20 -3.31 -15.59
C GLY A 128 -12.48 -2.49 -15.68
N SER A 129 -13.15 -2.25 -14.55
CA SER A 129 -14.40 -1.47 -14.49
C SER A 129 -14.34 -0.27 -13.56
N CYS A 130 -13.22 -0.04 -12.85
CA CYS A 130 -13.07 1.08 -11.93
C CYS A 130 -13.04 2.45 -12.63
N GLY A 131 -12.70 2.51 -13.93
CA GLY A 131 -12.82 3.72 -14.75
C GLY A 131 -14.26 4.16 -15.02
N THR A 132 -15.23 3.25 -14.88
CA THR A 132 -16.66 3.57 -15.01
C THR A 132 -17.35 3.60 -13.64
N ASN A 133 -17.03 2.63 -12.79
CA ASN A 133 -17.61 2.44 -11.47
C ASN A 133 -16.48 2.46 -10.44
N THR A 134 -16.07 3.66 -10.03
CA THR A 134 -14.98 3.90 -9.09
C THR A 134 -15.17 3.10 -7.79
N VAL A 135 -14.10 2.45 -7.34
CA VAL A 135 -14.05 1.83 -6.01
C VAL A 135 -13.40 2.80 -5.05
N THR A 136 -14.13 3.20 -4.01
CA THR A 136 -13.59 4.07 -2.96
C THR A 136 -12.86 3.22 -1.93
N VAL A 137 -11.60 3.53 -1.65
CA VAL A 137 -10.84 2.98 -0.54
C VAL A 137 -10.94 3.93 0.66
N ALA A 138 -11.83 3.59 1.59
CA ALA A 138 -12.13 4.41 2.76
C ALA A 138 -11.07 4.25 3.85
N ARG A 139 -10.62 5.37 4.41
CA ARG A 139 -9.45 5.48 5.30
C ARG A 139 -9.64 4.92 6.73
N ASN A 140 -10.89 4.76 7.15
CA ASN A 140 -11.30 4.20 8.44
C ASN A 140 -10.65 4.81 9.70
N GLY A 141 -10.40 6.11 9.67
CA GLY A 141 -9.92 6.87 10.84
C GLY A 141 -8.49 7.36 10.69
N GLU A 142 -7.59 6.58 10.08
CA GLU A 142 -6.23 7.02 9.76
C GLU A 142 -6.19 7.89 8.49
N THR A 143 -5.10 8.62 8.27
CA THR A 143 -4.89 9.39 7.02
C THR A 143 -4.25 8.53 5.94
N ILE A 144 -4.47 8.86 4.67
CA ILE A 144 -3.80 8.25 3.52
C ILE A 144 -2.86 9.31 2.93
N LEU A 145 -1.55 9.07 2.89
CA LEU A 145 -0.53 10.06 2.50
C LEU A 145 -0.57 11.39 3.26
N GLY A 146 -1.08 11.37 4.49
CA GLY A 146 -1.30 12.58 5.30
C GLY A 146 -2.61 13.31 5.00
N ASP A 147 -3.36 12.90 3.98
CA ASP A 147 -4.65 13.47 3.63
C ASP A 147 -5.79 12.80 4.42
N ALA A 148 -6.75 13.63 4.83
CA ALA A 148 -7.97 13.20 5.53
C ALA A 148 -9.12 12.85 4.57
N GLU A 149 -8.77 12.47 3.35
CA GLU A 149 -9.67 12.08 2.27
C GLU A 149 -9.53 10.58 1.96
N ASP A 150 -10.57 10.01 1.37
CA ASP A 150 -10.55 8.60 0.93
C ASP A 150 -9.82 8.50 -0.41
N PHE A 151 -9.18 7.36 -0.68
CA PHE A 151 -8.52 7.12 -1.97
C PHE A 151 -9.53 6.60 -2.99
N GLU A 152 -9.44 7.03 -4.24
CA GLU A 152 -10.30 6.53 -5.31
C GLU A 152 -9.49 5.63 -6.26
N LEU A 153 -9.96 4.39 -6.44
CA LEU A 153 -9.51 3.53 -7.51
C LEU A 153 -10.44 3.77 -8.70
N ASP A 154 -10.00 4.62 -9.62
CA ASP A 154 -10.79 5.20 -10.72
C ASP A 154 -10.22 4.91 -12.11
N GLN A 155 -9.22 4.02 -12.20
CA GLN A 155 -8.64 3.57 -13.46
C GLN A 155 -8.94 2.10 -13.67
N ASP A 156 -9.29 1.74 -14.91
CA ASP A 156 -9.45 0.34 -15.31
C ASP A 156 -8.14 -0.41 -15.10
N PHE A 157 -8.22 -1.56 -14.41
CA PHE A 157 -7.06 -2.38 -14.00
C PHE A 157 -6.07 -1.65 -13.07
N GLY A 158 -6.48 -0.54 -12.46
CA GLY A 158 -5.69 0.16 -11.46
C GLY A 158 -5.42 -0.71 -10.23
N GLN A 159 -4.35 -0.39 -9.50
CA GLN A 159 -4.05 -0.99 -8.21
C GLN A 159 -3.47 0.03 -7.24
N ALA A 160 -3.72 -0.20 -5.95
CA ALA A 160 -3.13 0.56 -4.86
C ALA A 160 -2.68 -0.40 -3.74
N ASN A 161 -1.44 -0.22 -3.30
CA ASN A 161 -0.85 -0.99 -2.21
C ASN A 161 -0.74 -0.07 -1.01
N PHE A 162 -1.45 -0.34 0.08
CA PHE A 162 -1.43 0.45 1.30
C PHE A 162 -0.53 -0.23 2.32
N ALA A 163 0.48 0.47 2.83
CA ALA A 163 1.35 0.04 3.91
C ALA A 163 1.27 1.05 5.06
N TYR A 164 0.94 0.60 6.26
CA TYR A 164 0.81 1.51 7.40
C TYR A 164 2.19 1.81 8.03
N GLY A 165 2.56 3.09 8.02
CA GLY A 165 3.84 3.57 8.54
C GLY A 165 3.87 3.73 10.07
N GLY A 166 2.72 3.60 10.74
CA GLY A 166 2.57 3.80 12.19
C GLY A 166 1.76 5.05 12.57
N ALA A 167 1.49 5.94 11.62
CA ALA A 167 0.63 7.11 11.78
C ALA A 167 -0.28 7.37 10.56
N ASP A 168 0.12 6.88 9.39
CA ASP A 168 -0.58 7.06 8.13
C ASP A 168 -0.44 5.83 7.23
N TRP A 169 -1.41 5.66 6.34
CA TRP A 169 -1.31 4.73 5.23
C TRP A 169 -0.48 5.35 4.11
N GLN A 170 0.64 4.73 3.80
CA GLN A 170 1.46 5.06 2.65
C GLN A 170 1.03 4.20 1.48
N HIS A 171 0.92 4.76 0.27
CA HIS A 171 0.72 3.94 -0.92
C HIS A 171 2.00 3.81 -1.76
N ALA A 172 2.24 2.63 -2.32
CA ALA A 172 3.23 2.44 -3.38
C ALA A 172 2.48 2.15 -4.68
N LEU A 173 2.46 3.10 -5.61
CA LEU A 173 1.99 2.85 -6.97
C LEU A 173 2.94 1.83 -7.61
N SER A 174 2.43 0.67 -8.00
CA SER A 174 3.17 -0.32 -8.76
C SER A 174 2.34 -0.71 -9.97
N GLY A 175 2.44 0.06 -11.07
CA GLY A 175 1.82 -0.32 -12.33
C GLY A 175 1.52 0.86 -13.24
N THR A 176 2.37 1.04 -14.26
CA THR A 176 2.44 2.13 -15.26
C THR A 176 3.00 3.46 -14.74
N PRO A 177 3.73 4.24 -15.58
CA PRO A 177 4.30 5.52 -15.20
C PRO A 177 3.24 6.36 -14.49
N ASP A 178 3.65 6.91 -13.36
CA ASP A 178 2.89 7.74 -12.47
C ASP A 178 2.43 9.01 -13.22
N ILE A 179 1.21 9.01 -13.79
CA ILE A 179 0.50 10.25 -14.16
C ILE A 179 -0.27 10.78 -12.93
N VAL A 180 0.14 10.43 -11.70
CA VAL A 180 -0.54 10.77 -10.45
C VAL A 180 0.28 11.73 -9.59
N ASN A 181 1.59 11.84 -9.82
CA ASN A 181 2.32 13.07 -9.59
C ASN A 181 2.50 13.81 -10.91
N ALA A 182 1.75 14.90 -11.01
CA ALA A 182 2.28 16.19 -11.39
C ALA A 182 3.78 16.26 -11.80
N ASN A 183 4.66 15.80 -10.93
CA ASN A 183 6.09 15.98 -11.05
C ASN A 183 6.84 14.81 -11.74
N ASP A 184 6.16 13.77 -12.25
CA ASP A 184 6.78 12.73 -13.10
C ASP A 184 6.80 13.11 -14.60
N PHE A 185 6.75 14.41 -14.88
CA PHE A 185 7.27 14.97 -16.11
C PHE A 185 8.69 15.50 -15.85
N ILE A 186 9.62 14.62 -15.47
CA ILE A 186 11.02 15.01 -15.24
C ILE A 186 11.73 15.53 -16.51
N TYR A 187 11.05 15.63 -17.66
CA TYR A 187 11.51 16.42 -18.82
C TYR A 187 10.39 17.13 -19.62
N GLY A 188 9.33 17.67 -19.00
CA GLY A 188 8.29 18.42 -19.74
C GLY A 188 7.13 18.99 -18.90
N TYR A 189 6.02 19.35 -19.56
CA TYR A 189 4.80 19.85 -18.92
C TYR A 189 3.99 18.72 -18.30
N ARG A 190 3.42 18.91 -17.10
CA ARG A 190 2.57 17.89 -16.44
C ARG A 190 1.34 17.48 -17.26
N GLY A 191 0.97 18.29 -18.25
CA GLY A 191 -0.15 18.11 -19.17
C GLY A 191 -0.33 19.33 -20.08
N VAL A 192 -1.12 19.19 -21.14
CA VAL A 192 -1.52 20.29 -22.03
C VAL A 192 -3.04 20.44 -21.96
N ILE A 193 -3.53 21.63 -21.64
CA ILE A 193 -4.96 21.95 -21.57
C ILE A 193 -5.32 22.99 -22.63
N ASP A 194 -6.20 22.62 -23.57
CA ASP A 194 -6.73 23.53 -24.59
C ASP A 194 -7.99 24.25 -24.08
N PHE A 195 -7.91 25.58 -24.02
CA PHE A 195 -9.06 26.46 -23.77
C PHE A 195 -9.58 27.05 -25.07
N THR A 196 -10.90 26.99 -25.27
CA THR A 196 -11.57 27.43 -26.51
C THR A 196 -12.48 28.63 -26.30
N GLY A 197 -12.87 28.95 -25.07
CA GLY A 197 -13.70 30.10 -24.74
C GLY A 197 -12.97 31.44 -24.79
N THR A 198 -13.73 32.52 -24.54
CA THR A 198 -13.21 33.89 -24.47
C THR A 198 -12.86 34.33 -23.05
N SER A 199 -13.26 33.56 -22.04
CA SER A 199 -13.00 33.83 -20.62
C SER A 199 -12.88 32.51 -19.87
N GLU A 200 -11.66 32.18 -19.46
CA GLU A 200 -11.34 30.90 -18.87
C GLU A 200 -10.57 31.17 -17.58
N SER A 201 -10.89 30.44 -16.50
CA SER A 201 -10.25 30.63 -15.20
C SER A 201 -9.35 29.46 -14.86
N ALA A 202 -8.20 29.75 -14.26
CA ALA A 202 -7.34 28.73 -13.71
C ALA A 202 -8.04 28.02 -12.56
N ILE A 203 -7.94 26.70 -12.52
CA ILE A 203 -8.26 25.90 -11.34
C ILE A 203 -6.95 25.36 -10.76
N ARG A 204 -6.98 24.90 -9.51
CA ARG A 204 -5.79 24.44 -8.77
C ARG A 204 -4.93 23.44 -9.55
N ASN A 205 -5.54 22.69 -10.47
CA ASN A 205 -4.89 21.64 -11.24
C ASN A 205 -4.01 22.11 -12.42
N HIS A 206 -3.87 23.42 -12.67
CA HIS A 206 -3.09 23.96 -13.79
C HIS A 206 -1.60 24.17 -13.51
N GLU A 207 -1.15 23.97 -12.27
CA GLU A 207 0.26 24.11 -11.90
C GLU A 207 1.15 23.18 -12.74
N GLY A 208 2.22 23.73 -13.32
CA GLY A 208 3.21 23.02 -14.15
C GLY A 208 2.69 22.51 -15.49
N GLN A 209 1.44 22.82 -15.86
CA GLN A 209 0.86 22.46 -17.16
C GLN A 209 1.11 23.57 -18.21
N LEU A 210 1.01 23.18 -19.49
CA LEU A 210 0.89 24.12 -20.60
C LEU A 210 -0.59 24.39 -20.88
N ILE A 211 -0.98 25.64 -20.76
CA ILE A 211 -2.31 26.13 -21.09
C ILE A 211 -2.29 26.69 -22.50
N THR A 212 -3.13 26.20 -23.40
CA THR A 212 -3.21 26.68 -24.79
C THR A 212 -4.53 27.38 -25.05
N MET A 213 -4.48 28.69 -25.27
CA MET A 213 -5.64 29.53 -25.59
C MET A 213 -5.89 29.52 -27.10
N THR A 214 -6.92 28.80 -27.54
CA THR A 214 -7.14 28.48 -28.97
C THR A 214 -8.15 29.41 -29.68
N ASN A 215 -8.80 30.31 -28.94
CA ASN A 215 -9.85 31.16 -29.49
C ASN A 215 -9.29 32.16 -30.53
N GLY A 216 -9.98 32.32 -31.66
CA GLY A 216 -9.62 33.29 -32.70
C GLY A 216 -9.96 34.75 -32.37
N SER A 217 -10.75 34.98 -31.33
CA SER A 217 -11.12 36.29 -30.78
C SER A 217 -10.35 36.58 -29.49
N ALA A 218 -10.23 37.87 -29.14
CA ALA A 218 -9.61 38.30 -27.88
C ALA A 218 -10.19 37.52 -26.70
N ASN A 219 -9.31 36.98 -25.87
CA ASN A 219 -9.67 36.08 -24.78
C ASN A 219 -8.81 36.35 -23.55
N THR A 220 -9.27 35.88 -22.40
CA THR A 220 -8.61 36.12 -21.11
C THR A 220 -8.45 34.82 -20.35
N TYR A 221 -7.22 34.55 -19.89
CA TYR A 221 -6.91 33.52 -18.91
C TYR A 221 -6.78 34.17 -17.54
N THR A 222 -7.68 33.81 -16.61
CA THR A 222 -7.78 34.44 -15.30
C THR A 222 -7.27 33.50 -14.22
N ILE A 223 -6.24 33.89 -13.47
CA ILE A 223 -5.84 33.17 -12.27
C ILE A 223 -6.73 33.63 -11.09
N PRO A 224 -7.33 32.71 -10.32
CA PRO A 224 -8.19 33.05 -9.20
C PRO A 224 -7.39 33.70 -8.05
N ALA A 225 -8.09 34.42 -7.18
CA ALA A 225 -7.50 34.99 -5.97
C ALA A 225 -6.98 33.90 -5.02
N GLU A 226 -5.88 34.17 -4.31
CA GLU A 226 -5.30 33.26 -3.31
C GLU A 226 -6.32 32.81 -2.24
N ALA A 227 -7.24 33.71 -1.88
CA ALA A 227 -8.31 33.42 -0.92
C ALA A 227 -9.32 32.37 -1.41
N SER A 228 -9.45 32.18 -2.73
CA SER A 228 -10.32 31.18 -3.34
C SER A 228 -9.57 29.90 -3.69
N VAL A 229 -8.36 30.05 -4.26
CA VAL A 229 -7.48 28.95 -4.62
C VAL A 229 -6.07 29.33 -4.25
N ASN A 230 -5.56 28.70 -3.19
CA ASN A 230 -4.20 28.92 -2.74
C ASN A 230 -3.23 28.11 -3.60
N TYR A 231 -2.25 28.79 -4.20
CA TYR A 231 -1.11 28.20 -4.91
C TYR A 231 0.17 28.47 -4.10
N ASP A 232 1.07 27.50 -4.06
CA ASP A 232 2.32 27.66 -3.33
C ASP A 232 3.24 28.68 -4.02
N ILE A 233 4.06 29.37 -3.22
CA ILE A 233 5.09 30.27 -3.78
C ILE A 233 6.06 29.42 -4.60
N GLY A 234 6.31 29.84 -5.84
CA GLY A 234 7.12 29.11 -6.81
C GLY A 234 6.32 28.37 -7.88
N THR A 235 5.00 28.25 -7.75
CA THR A 235 4.11 27.70 -8.80
C THR A 235 4.36 28.43 -10.12
N LYS A 236 4.45 27.65 -11.21
CA LYS A 236 4.57 28.14 -12.59
C LYS A 236 3.44 27.61 -13.45
N ILE A 237 2.91 28.46 -14.32
CA ILE A 237 1.91 28.09 -15.33
C ILE A 237 2.36 28.71 -16.66
N ASP A 238 2.58 27.88 -17.68
CA ASP A 238 2.90 28.38 -19.01
C ASP A 238 1.61 28.51 -19.82
N VAL A 239 1.41 29.68 -20.42
CA VAL A 239 0.22 30.01 -21.20
C VAL A 239 0.63 30.39 -22.61
N MET A 240 0.15 29.64 -23.59
CA MET A 240 0.40 29.81 -25.02
C MET A 240 -0.83 30.39 -25.71
N GLN A 241 -0.64 31.45 -26.49
CA GLN A 241 -1.65 31.93 -27.43
C GLN A 241 -1.64 31.09 -28.70
N LYS A 242 -2.42 30.02 -28.76
CA LYS A 242 -2.49 29.12 -29.93
C LYS A 242 -3.46 29.62 -31.00
N GLY A 243 -4.52 30.31 -30.59
CA GLY A 243 -5.49 30.98 -31.47
C GLY A 243 -4.99 32.34 -31.95
N THR A 244 -5.67 32.92 -32.95
CA THR A 244 -5.33 34.26 -33.47
C THR A 244 -5.80 35.41 -32.58
N GLY A 245 -6.63 35.12 -31.57
CA GLY A 245 -7.14 36.11 -30.65
C GLY A 245 -6.14 36.46 -29.57
N GLN A 246 -5.94 37.77 -29.32
CA GLN A 246 -5.03 38.23 -28.27
C GLN A 246 -5.45 37.66 -26.91
N THR A 247 -4.54 36.93 -26.29
CA THR A 247 -4.68 36.34 -24.96
C THR A 247 -4.17 37.33 -23.93
N THR A 248 -5.02 37.62 -22.93
CA THR A 248 -4.66 38.46 -21.77
C THR A 248 -4.63 37.60 -20.51
N ILE A 249 -3.56 37.70 -19.73
CA ILE A 249 -3.45 37.15 -18.38
C ILE A 249 -4.12 38.12 -17.41
N ALA A 250 -4.99 37.61 -16.54
CA ALA A 250 -5.68 38.40 -15.53
C ALA A 250 -5.61 37.72 -14.16
N LEU A 251 -5.82 38.51 -13.11
CA LEU A 251 -6.11 38.03 -11.75
C LEU A 251 -7.47 38.58 -11.31
N THR A 252 -8.14 37.89 -10.38
CA THR A 252 -9.41 38.40 -9.82
C THR A 252 -9.18 39.57 -8.85
N THR A 253 -8.39 39.37 -7.78
CA THR A 253 -8.11 40.41 -6.76
C THR A 253 -6.63 40.54 -6.37
N ASP A 254 -5.80 39.58 -6.77
CA ASP A 254 -4.37 39.54 -6.46
C ASP A 254 -3.58 40.51 -7.36
N SER A 255 -2.31 40.76 -7.03
CA SER A 255 -1.43 41.66 -7.78
C SER A 255 -0.75 40.94 -8.93
N LEU A 256 -0.90 41.46 -10.16
CA LEU A 256 -0.24 40.96 -11.37
C LEU A 256 0.80 41.97 -11.87
N LEU A 257 2.04 41.51 -12.02
CA LEU A 257 3.14 42.31 -12.54
C LEU A 257 3.60 41.77 -13.91
N GLY A 258 4.26 42.62 -14.70
CA GLY A 258 4.79 42.26 -16.03
C GLY A 258 3.85 42.61 -17.20
N ASN A 259 4.21 42.17 -18.42
CA ASN A 259 3.32 42.32 -19.58
C ASN A 259 2.23 41.25 -19.52
N VAL A 260 0.98 41.69 -19.46
CA VAL A 260 -0.19 40.80 -19.27
C VAL A 260 -0.76 40.30 -20.59
N LYS A 261 -0.25 40.76 -21.73
CA LYS A 261 -0.70 40.33 -23.05
C LYS A 261 0.35 39.44 -23.70
N ILE A 262 -0.14 38.43 -24.41
CA ILE A 262 0.69 37.61 -25.29
C ILE A 262 0.68 38.25 -26.69
N ASP A 263 1.85 38.48 -27.27
CA ASP A 263 2.01 39.45 -28.35
C ASP A 263 1.72 38.87 -29.74
N ALA A 264 2.05 37.59 -29.98
CA ALA A 264 1.74 36.91 -31.23
C ALA A 264 1.17 35.50 -31.04
N GLN A 265 0.60 34.97 -32.12
CA GLN A 265 0.20 33.58 -32.18
C GLN A 265 1.44 32.68 -32.02
N TYR A 266 1.30 31.64 -31.21
CA TYR A 266 2.32 30.68 -30.77
C TYR A 266 3.35 31.22 -29.77
N ASP A 267 3.21 32.47 -29.32
CA ASP A 267 3.99 32.96 -28.19
C ASP A 267 3.49 32.36 -26.87
N VAL A 268 4.41 32.26 -25.91
CA VAL A 268 4.18 31.67 -24.59
C VAL A 268 4.68 32.62 -23.52
N VAL A 269 3.90 32.77 -22.45
CA VAL A 269 4.33 33.44 -21.23
C VAL A 269 4.30 32.47 -20.06
N THR A 270 5.22 32.63 -19.13
CA THR A 270 5.21 31.92 -17.85
C THR A 270 4.66 32.85 -16.79
N VAL A 271 3.60 32.45 -16.10
CA VAL A 271 3.10 33.17 -14.92
C VAL A 271 3.61 32.47 -13.67
N VAL A 272 4.26 33.21 -12.77
CA VAL A 272 4.95 32.67 -11.58
C VAL A 272 4.42 33.31 -10.31
N LYS A 273 4.09 32.49 -9.30
CA LYS A 273 3.74 32.94 -7.95
C LYS A 273 5.01 33.34 -7.20
N THR A 274 5.21 34.63 -6.94
CA THR A 274 6.45 35.16 -6.33
C THR A 274 6.33 35.47 -4.85
N ALA A 275 5.13 35.80 -4.39
CA ALA A 275 4.81 36.04 -2.99
C ALA A 275 3.31 35.81 -2.73
N SER A 276 2.89 35.86 -1.46
CA SER A 276 1.46 35.87 -1.12
C SER A 276 0.76 37.04 -1.81
N ALA A 277 -0.38 36.75 -2.42
CA ALA A 277 -1.19 37.58 -3.31
C ALA A 277 -0.45 38.28 -4.48
N GLU A 278 0.73 37.80 -4.90
CA GLU A 278 1.50 38.38 -6.02
C GLU A 278 1.90 37.34 -7.08
N TRP A 279 1.68 37.68 -8.36
CA TRP A 279 2.13 36.92 -9.52
C TRP A 279 2.89 37.81 -10.51
N VAL A 280 3.86 37.22 -11.20
CA VAL A 280 4.65 37.89 -12.26
C VAL A 280 4.51 37.14 -13.57
N VAL A 281 4.19 37.85 -14.64
CA VAL A 281 4.24 37.33 -16.02
C VAL A 281 5.63 37.54 -16.60
N LEU A 282 6.24 36.45 -17.05
CA LEU A 282 7.54 36.40 -17.73
C LEU A 282 7.33 36.07 -19.21
N GLY A 283 8.09 36.69 -20.10
CA GLY A 283 8.16 36.29 -21.51
C GLY A 283 7.23 37.01 -22.50
N GLY A 284 6.55 38.10 -22.11
CA GLY A 284 5.88 39.01 -23.07
C GLY A 284 6.86 40.06 -23.60
N VAL A 285 6.85 40.32 -24.91
CA VAL A 285 7.68 41.34 -25.57
C VAL A 285 6.79 42.46 -26.12
N VAL A 286 6.98 43.65 -25.55
CA VAL A 286 6.25 44.90 -25.83
C VAL A 286 6.11 45.24 -27.31
#